data_AF-A0AAU0XH67-F1
#
_entry.id   AF-A0AAU0XH67-F1
#
_cell.length_a   1.000
_cell.length_b   1.000
_cell.length_c   1.000
_cell.angle_alpha   90.00
_cell.angle_beta   90.00
_cell.angle_gamma   90.00
#
_symmetry.space_group_name_H-M   'P 1'
#
loop_
_entity.id
_entity.type
_entity.pdbx_description
1 polymer ?
#
loop_
_entity_poly.entity_id
_entity_poly.type
_entity_poly.pdbx_seq_one_letter_code
_entity_poly.pdbx_strand_id
1 'polypeptide(L)'
;MSCHIDSDSVTGQASGAGDDRVPLGEGNLDRAVGDSNAPSVVSGRGGDDVLDLGAYGGLFAIGDHGTFAVGATATGAGDDKIIGGTAGERFLVGDSLADNATAAGDDEIRGRGGDDTLFGDNVNVSATAPVGTAGGDDRLRGGTGNDTLRAGPADDFLDGGPQNDHCDGEAGTDSAVRCETVVNVP
;
A
#
# COMPACT_ATOMS: atom_id res chain seq x y z
N MET A 1 -16.23 -13.40 0.84
CA MET A 1 -15.01 -13.35 1.65
C MET A 1 -13.99 -14.23 0.96
N SER A 2 -13.41 -13.72 -0.12
CA SER A 2 -12.36 -14.42 -0.86
C SER A 2 -11.06 -13.66 -0.57
N CYS A 3 -10.18 -14.26 0.21
CA CYS A 3 -8.84 -13.74 0.43
C CYS A 3 -7.98 -14.27 -0.73
N HIS A 4 -7.46 -13.39 -1.58
CA HIS A 4 -6.54 -13.77 -2.65
C HIS A 4 -5.13 -13.33 -2.25
N ILE A 5 -4.29 -14.30 -1.94
CA ILE A 5 -2.88 -14.16 -1.55
C ILE A 5 -2.12 -15.13 -2.45
N ASP A 6 -1.05 -14.70 -3.10
CA ASP A 6 -0.25 -15.60 -3.96
C ASP A 6 0.45 -16.68 -3.13
N SER A 7 1.07 -16.31 -2.00
CA SER A 7 1.67 -17.29 -1.09
C SER A 7 1.32 -17.04 0.39
N ASP A 8 0.50 -17.94 0.97
CA ASP A 8 0.17 -17.95 2.41
C ASP A 8 0.99 -19.03 3.12
N SER A 9 1.89 -18.63 4.01
CA SER A 9 2.59 -19.54 4.92
C SER A 9 2.11 -19.34 6.35
N VAL A 10 1.26 -20.26 6.81
CA VAL A 10 0.72 -20.28 8.19
C VAL A 10 1.80 -20.60 9.24
N THR A 11 3.00 -21.05 8.85
CA THR A 11 4.05 -21.53 9.79
C THR A 11 5.48 -21.04 9.52
N GLY A 12 5.73 -20.16 8.55
CA GLY A 12 7.03 -19.49 8.37
C GLY A 12 7.46 -19.32 6.91
N GLN A 13 8.08 -18.16 6.63
CA GLN A 13 8.66 -17.70 5.35
C GLN A 13 7.85 -18.06 4.09
N ALA A 14 6.98 -17.15 3.70
CA ALA A 14 6.48 -17.07 2.33
C ALA A 14 7.55 -16.35 1.48
N SER A 15 7.80 -16.88 0.28
CA SER A 15 8.79 -16.34 -0.67
C SER A 15 8.25 -16.47 -2.10
N GLY A 16 6.95 -16.20 -2.26
CA GLY A 16 6.38 -15.81 -3.55
C GLY A 16 7.13 -14.58 -4.05
N ALA A 17 7.48 -14.61 -5.33
CA ALA A 17 8.23 -13.57 -6.00
C ALA A 17 7.77 -13.56 -7.46
N GLY A 18 7.22 -12.44 -7.92
CA GLY A 18 7.01 -12.13 -9.32
C GLY A 18 5.83 -11.20 -9.59
N ASP A 19 5.88 -10.45 -10.68
CA ASP A 19 4.86 -9.48 -11.11
C ASP A 19 3.46 -10.11 -11.22
N ASP A 20 2.64 -9.92 -10.18
CA ASP A 20 1.35 -10.56 -10.06
C ASP A 20 0.21 -9.67 -10.55
N ARG A 21 -0.90 -10.31 -10.95
CA ARG A 21 -2.14 -9.60 -11.25
C ARG A 21 -3.26 -10.22 -10.44
N VAL A 22 -3.73 -9.49 -9.44
CA VAL A 22 -4.83 -9.93 -8.56
C VAL A 22 -6.10 -9.13 -8.88
N PRO A 23 -6.91 -9.57 -9.87
CA PRO A 23 -8.23 -8.99 -10.08
C PRO A 23 -9.22 -9.58 -9.06
N LEU A 24 -9.69 -8.76 -8.13
CA LEU A 24 -10.75 -9.15 -7.20
C LEU A 24 -12.14 -9.03 -7.85
N GLY A 25 -13.03 -9.96 -7.50
CA GLY A 25 -14.42 -9.97 -7.97
C GLY A 25 -15.27 -8.91 -7.28
N GLU A 26 -16.55 -8.83 -7.64
CA GLU A 26 -17.50 -7.91 -7.01
C GLU A 26 -17.78 -8.29 -5.53
N GLY A 27 -17.03 -7.67 -4.63
CA GLY A 27 -17.16 -7.77 -3.17
C GLY A 27 -16.66 -6.50 -2.50
N ASN A 28 -16.96 -6.30 -1.22
CA ASN A 28 -16.56 -5.11 -0.44
C ASN A 28 -15.74 -5.48 0.81
N LEU A 29 -15.20 -6.70 0.85
CA LEU A 29 -14.49 -7.28 1.99
C LEU A 29 -13.27 -8.10 1.56
N ASP A 30 -12.81 -7.91 0.32
CA ASP A 30 -11.72 -8.70 -0.21
C ASP A 30 -10.37 -8.11 0.25
N ARG A 31 -9.39 -9.00 0.44
CA ARG A 31 -8.03 -8.69 0.92
C ARG A 31 -7.07 -9.12 -0.19
N ALA A 32 -6.17 -8.24 -0.60
CA ALA A 32 -5.10 -8.56 -1.54
C ALA A 32 -3.73 -8.26 -0.92
N VAL A 33 -2.80 -9.19 -1.13
CA VAL A 33 -1.36 -9.08 -0.85
C VAL A 33 -0.69 -9.65 -2.09
N GLY A 34 0.17 -8.89 -2.77
CA GLY A 34 0.77 -9.30 -4.04
C GLY A 34 1.65 -10.53 -3.86
N ASP A 35 2.70 -10.43 -3.04
CA ASP A 35 3.63 -11.55 -2.86
C ASP A 35 3.23 -12.52 -1.73
N SER A 36 3.59 -12.18 -0.50
CA SER A 36 3.88 -13.19 0.53
C SER A 36 3.31 -12.79 1.89
N ASN A 37 2.60 -13.73 2.52
CA ASN A 37 2.10 -13.59 3.87
C ASN A 37 2.72 -14.63 4.80
N ALA A 38 3.46 -14.19 5.82
CA ALA A 38 3.99 -15.08 6.86
C ALA A 38 4.12 -14.38 8.23
N PRO A 39 4.02 -15.14 9.33
CA PRO A 39 3.94 -14.60 10.68
C PRO A 39 5.28 -14.18 11.32
N SER A 40 6.40 -14.11 10.60
CA SER A 40 7.70 -13.81 11.27
C SER A 40 8.75 -13.15 10.39
N VAL A 41 9.12 -13.78 9.28
CA VAL A 41 10.02 -13.16 8.28
C VAL A 41 9.43 -13.48 6.93
N VAL A 42 9.23 -12.47 6.11
CA VAL A 42 8.90 -12.63 4.70
C VAL A 42 10.06 -12.05 3.91
N SER A 43 10.62 -12.87 3.01
CA SER A 43 11.78 -12.49 2.24
C SER A 43 11.65 -13.01 0.82
N GLY A 44 11.67 -12.09 -0.15
CA GLY A 44 11.52 -12.36 -1.59
C GLY A 44 12.34 -11.38 -2.43
N ARG A 45 12.38 -11.60 -3.74
CA ARG A 45 12.65 -10.51 -4.68
C ARG A 45 11.27 -9.89 -4.85
N GLY A 46 11.01 -8.74 -4.25
CA GLY A 46 9.71 -8.08 -4.45
C GLY A 46 9.43 -7.94 -5.95
N GLY A 47 8.16 -8.13 -6.29
CA GLY A 47 7.66 -8.17 -7.65
C GLY A 47 6.90 -6.89 -7.95
N ASP A 48 6.86 -6.47 -9.21
CA ASP A 48 6.08 -5.30 -9.60
C ASP A 48 4.61 -5.74 -9.78
N ASP A 49 3.81 -5.63 -8.73
CA ASP A 49 2.48 -6.23 -8.67
C ASP A 49 1.39 -5.29 -9.20
N VAL A 50 0.30 -5.87 -9.71
CA VAL A 50 -0.90 -5.13 -10.11
C VAL A 50 -2.11 -5.66 -9.37
N LEU A 51 -2.55 -4.91 -8.37
CA LEU A 51 -3.69 -5.23 -7.53
C LEU A 51 -4.90 -4.40 -7.98
N ASP A 52 -5.96 -5.04 -8.46
CA ASP A 52 -7.23 -4.37 -8.78
C ASP A 52 -8.34 -4.93 -7.90
N LEU A 53 -8.79 -4.13 -6.94
CA LEU A 53 -9.85 -4.49 -5.99
C LEU A 53 -11.25 -4.50 -6.63
N GLY A 54 -11.35 -4.22 -7.93
CA GLY A 54 -12.61 -4.24 -8.66
C GLY A 54 -13.44 -2.99 -8.41
N ALA A 55 -14.68 -3.00 -8.91
CA ALA A 55 -15.54 -1.81 -8.92
C ALA A 55 -16.01 -1.38 -7.52
N TYR A 56 -16.23 -2.33 -6.62
CA TYR A 56 -16.69 -2.07 -5.26
C TYR A 56 -15.56 -1.89 -4.27
N GLY A 57 -14.36 -2.40 -4.58
CA GLY A 57 -13.19 -2.21 -3.73
C GLY A 57 -12.96 -3.34 -2.75
N GLY A 58 -12.08 -3.10 -1.79
CA GLY A 58 -11.65 -4.10 -0.81
C GLY A 58 -11.71 -3.59 0.62
N LEU A 59 -11.19 -4.39 1.54
CA LEU A 59 -10.89 -3.91 2.89
C LEU A 59 -9.50 -3.31 2.97
N PHE A 60 -8.53 -3.91 2.27
CA PHE A 60 -7.17 -3.42 2.13
C PHE A 60 -6.43 -4.08 0.96
N ALA A 61 -5.35 -3.43 0.51
CA ALA A 61 -4.35 -3.95 -0.43
C ALA A 61 -2.94 -3.68 0.11
N ILE A 62 -2.01 -4.59 -0.17
CA ILE A 62 -0.58 -4.50 0.13
C ILE A 62 0.11 -4.98 -1.16
N GLY A 63 0.99 -4.19 -1.77
CA GLY A 63 1.67 -4.61 -3.00
C GLY A 63 2.62 -5.76 -2.70
N ASP A 64 3.68 -5.55 -1.94
CA ASP A 64 4.63 -6.60 -1.60
C ASP A 64 4.17 -7.53 -0.44
N HIS A 65 4.82 -7.42 0.73
CA HIS A 65 4.79 -8.45 1.77
C HIS A 65 3.88 -8.08 2.95
N GLY A 66 2.97 -8.99 3.30
CA GLY A 66 2.09 -8.83 4.46
C GLY A 66 2.57 -9.63 5.67
N THR A 67 3.09 -8.99 6.71
CA THR A 67 3.43 -9.65 7.98
C THR A 67 2.44 -9.25 9.07
N PHE A 68 1.51 -10.11 9.46
CA PHE A 68 0.51 -9.78 10.49
C PHE A 68 1.00 -10.07 11.92
N ALA A 69 2.32 -10.01 12.15
CA ALA A 69 2.94 -10.36 13.42
C ALA A 69 3.89 -9.25 13.92
N VAL A 70 3.72 -8.88 15.19
CA VAL A 70 4.53 -7.83 15.82
C VAL A 70 6.00 -8.23 15.85
N GLY A 71 6.86 -7.32 15.40
CA GLY A 71 8.30 -7.51 15.27
C GLY A 71 8.74 -8.31 14.05
N ALA A 72 7.83 -8.63 13.12
CA ALA A 72 8.18 -9.30 11.89
C ALA A 72 9.01 -8.40 10.95
N THR A 73 9.73 -9.04 10.04
CA THR A 73 10.55 -8.36 9.04
C THR A 73 10.10 -8.74 7.63
N ALA A 74 9.90 -7.73 6.79
CA ALA A 74 9.75 -7.87 5.34
C ALA A 74 11.06 -7.45 4.65
N THR A 75 11.58 -8.31 3.77
CA THR A 75 12.75 -8.01 2.92
C THR A 75 12.40 -8.33 1.47
N GLY A 76 12.06 -7.31 0.71
CA GLY A 76 11.51 -7.35 -0.64
C GLY A 76 11.00 -5.94 -0.94
N ALA A 77 10.99 -5.56 -2.21
CA ALA A 77 10.43 -4.33 -2.72
C ALA A 77 10.10 -4.54 -4.21
N GLY A 78 9.04 -3.91 -4.69
CA GLY A 78 8.62 -3.88 -6.08
C GLY A 78 7.94 -2.56 -6.41
N ASP A 79 7.88 -2.21 -7.70
CA ASP A 79 7.16 -1.02 -8.16
C ASP A 79 5.69 -1.40 -8.39
N ASP A 80 4.86 -1.21 -7.37
CA ASP A 80 3.51 -1.77 -7.32
C ASP A 80 2.46 -0.83 -7.90
N LYS A 81 1.40 -1.44 -8.44
CA LYS A 81 0.23 -0.76 -8.96
C LYS A 81 -1.02 -1.21 -8.24
N ILE A 82 -1.52 -0.35 -7.36
CA ILE A 82 -2.72 -0.63 -6.57
C ILE A 82 -3.89 0.19 -7.06
N ILE A 83 -5.00 -0.49 -7.30
CA ILE A 83 -6.23 0.09 -7.78
C ILE A 83 -7.37 -0.31 -6.84
N GLY A 84 -7.79 0.63 -6.01
CA GLY A 84 -8.94 0.55 -5.12
C GLY A 84 -10.28 0.56 -5.86
N GLY A 85 -11.37 0.66 -5.10
CA GLY A 85 -12.74 0.63 -5.63
C GLY A 85 -13.58 1.85 -5.27
N THR A 86 -14.90 1.66 -5.20
CA THR A 86 -15.83 2.77 -4.85
C THR A 86 -16.22 2.77 -3.37
N ALA A 87 -15.68 1.85 -2.59
CA ALA A 87 -15.85 1.80 -1.13
C ALA A 87 -14.57 2.30 -0.46
N GLY A 88 -14.72 2.86 0.75
CA GLY A 88 -13.56 3.32 1.52
C GLY A 88 -12.69 2.16 1.96
N GLU A 89 -11.50 2.07 1.36
CA GLU A 89 -10.47 1.12 1.73
C GLU A 89 -9.77 1.56 3.00
N ARG A 90 -9.62 0.62 3.94
CA ARG A 90 -9.08 0.94 5.25
C ARG A 90 -7.60 1.27 5.19
N PHE A 91 -6.86 0.62 4.30
CA PHE A 91 -5.50 0.97 3.92
C PHE A 91 -5.11 0.34 2.57
N LEU A 92 -4.42 1.11 1.74
CA LEU A 92 -3.70 0.68 0.55
C LEU A 92 -2.23 0.98 0.82
N VAL A 93 -1.37 -0.04 0.73
CA VAL A 93 0.06 0.06 1.02
C VAL A 93 0.79 -0.36 -0.24
N GLY A 94 1.65 0.49 -0.79
CA GLY A 94 2.43 0.19 -2.00
C GLY A 94 3.36 -0.99 -1.73
N ASP A 95 4.36 -0.82 -0.89
CA ASP A 95 5.24 -1.94 -0.49
C ASP A 95 4.65 -2.77 0.69
N SER A 96 5.38 -2.95 1.80
CA SER A 96 5.13 -4.01 2.76
C SER A 96 4.43 -3.54 4.03
N LEU A 97 3.60 -4.42 4.58
CA LEU A 97 3.03 -4.28 5.92
C LEU A 97 3.87 -5.08 6.93
N ALA A 98 4.83 -4.43 7.58
CA ALA A 98 5.74 -5.05 8.55
C ALA A 98 6.24 -4.08 9.61
N ASP A 99 6.60 -4.56 10.80
CA ASP A 99 7.22 -3.69 11.82
C ASP A 99 8.67 -3.33 11.48
N ASN A 100 9.31 -4.11 10.61
CA ASN A 100 10.63 -3.84 10.06
C ASN A 100 10.60 -4.12 8.55
N ALA A 101 10.73 -3.08 7.74
CA ALA A 101 10.96 -3.19 6.30
C ALA A 101 12.31 -2.57 5.95
N THR A 102 12.94 -3.07 4.88
CA THR A 102 14.34 -2.72 4.53
C THR A 102 14.52 -2.27 3.08
N ALA A 103 13.49 -2.40 2.26
CA ALA A 103 13.44 -1.94 0.88
C ALA A 103 12.08 -1.24 0.68
N ALA A 104 11.96 -0.53 -0.44
CA ALA A 104 10.86 0.31 -0.92
C ALA A 104 10.94 0.35 -2.45
N GLY A 105 9.81 0.52 -3.14
CA GLY A 105 9.71 0.63 -4.59
C GLY A 105 8.88 1.84 -5.02
N ASP A 106 8.90 2.17 -6.32
CA ASP A 106 8.18 3.33 -6.86
C ASP A 106 6.71 2.94 -7.15
N ASP A 107 5.79 3.34 -6.28
CA ASP A 107 4.42 2.82 -6.31
C ASP A 107 3.41 3.73 -7.01
N GLU A 108 2.35 3.13 -7.58
CA GLU A 108 1.20 3.83 -8.14
C GLU A 108 -0.10 3.35 -7.47
N ILE A 109 -0.64 4.18 -6.57
CA ILE A 109 -1.85 3.85 -5.81
C ILE A 109 -3.02 4.75 -6.20
N ARG A 110 -4.18 4.14 -6.44
CA ARG A 110 -5.44 4.83 -6.76
C ARG A 110 -6.57 4.32 -5.88
N GLY A 111 -6.99 5.08 -4.87
CA GLY A 111 -8.16 4.74 -4.03
C GLY A 111 -9.47 4.71 -4.82
N ARG A 112 -9.62 5.66 -5.75
CA ARG A 112 -10.82 5.92 -6.58
C ARG A 112 -11.94 6.55 -5.79
N GLY A 113 -12.62 5.86 -4.89
CA GLY A 113 -13.70 6.51 -4.13
C GLY A 113 -14.08 5.80 -2.85
N GLY A 114 -14.64 6.56 -1.92
CA GLY A 114 -14.68 6.17 -0.52
C GLY A 114 -13.64 6.97 0.26
N ASP A 115 -13.71 6.94 1.59
CA ASP A 115 -12.68 7.57 2.43
C ASP A 115 -11.53 6.57 2.58
N ASP A 116 -10.41 6.83 1.90
CA ASP A 116 -9.29 5.90 1.78
C ASP A 116 -8.09 6.32 2.64
N THR A 117 -7.26 5.35 3.03
CA THR A 117 -5.93 5.61 3.60
C THR A 117 -4.86 5.00 2.71
N LEU A 118 -4.00 5.83 2.13
CA LEU A 118 -2.95 5.41 1.20
C LEU A 118 -1.59 5.63 1.85
N PHE A 119 -0.77 4.59 1.81
CA PHE A 119 0.66 4.62 2.12
C PHE A 119 1.38 4.23 0.85
N GLY A 120 2.25 5.10 0.32
CA GLY A 120 3.12 4.75 -0.80
C GLY A 120 4.08 3.66 -0.35
N ASP A 121 4.82 3.97 0.71
CA ASP A 121 5.77 3.04 1.27
C ASP A 121 5.24 2.09 2.36
N ASN A 122 6.20 1.36 2.93
CA ASN A 122 6.07 0.43 4.03
C ASN A 122 5.40 1.00 5.28
N VAL A 123 4.53 0.20 5.90
CA VAL A 123 3.81 0.56 7.13
C VAL A 123 3.90 -0.53 8.20
N ASN A 124 3.87 -0.13 9.48
CA ASN A 124 3.85 -1.08 10.59
C ASN A 124 2.63 -2.02 10.56
N VAL A 125 2.68 -3.15 11.27
CA VAL A 125 1.60 -4.16 11.23
C VAL A 125 0.25 -3.65 11.78
N SER A 126 0.28 -2.48 12.42
CA SER A 126 -0.91 -1.78 12.92
C SER A 126 -1.47 -0.76 11.92
N ALA A 127 -0.82 -0.56 10.77
CA ALA A 127 -1.14 0.46 9.76
C ALA A 127 -1.29 1.88 10.35
N THR A 128 -0.41 2.23 11.30
CA THR A 128 -0.47 3.51 12.04
C THR A 128 0.72 4.42 11.81
N ALA A 129 1.83 3.88 11.34
CA ALA A 129 3.04 4.65 11.11
C ALA A 129 3.89 3.99 10.00
N PRO A 130 4.52 4.82 9.15
CA PRO A 130 5.53 4.36 8.19
C PRO A 130 6.69 3.67 8.92
N VAL A 131 7.35 2.74 8.24
CA VAL A 131 8.54 2.05 8.76
C VAL A 131 9.63 1.96 7.70
N GLY A 132 10.85 1.69 8.15
CA GLY A 132 12.00 1.62 7.25
C GLY A 132 12.62 2.98 6.98
N THR A 133 13.67 2.97 6.15
CA THR A 133 14.39 4.18 5.72
C THR A 133 14.62 4.20 4.20
N ALA A 134 14.24 3.13 3.51
CA ALA A 134 14.14 3.14 2.07
C ALA A 134 12.81 3.83 1.72
N GLY A 135 12.76 4.45 0.55
CA GLY A 135 11.54 4.97 -0.04
C GLY A 135 11.63 4.94 -1.56
N GLY A 136 10.50 5.10 -2.23
CA GLY A 136 10.35 5.16 -3.68
C GLY A 136 9.60 6.43 -4.12
N ASP A 137 9.74 6.79 -5.39
CA ASP A 137 9.10 7.99 -5.95
C ASP A 137 7.62 7.69 -6.28
N ASP A 138 6.75 7.88 -5.29
CA ASP A 138 5.38 7.38 -5.31
C ASP A 138 4.38 8.30 -6.01
N ARG A 139 3.29 7.69 -6.49
CA ARG A 139 2.14 8.39 -7.08
C ARG A 139 0.84 7.97 -6.42
N LEU A 140 0.40 8.79 -5.47
CA LEU A 140 -0.81 8.55 -4.69
C LEU A 140 -1.99 9.38 -5.19
N ARG A 141 -3.12 8.71 -5.43
CA ARG A 141 -4.39 9.36 -5.78
C ARG A 141 -5.51 8.85 -4.89
N GLY A 142 -6.04 9.70 -4.01
CA GLY A 142 -7.17 9.35 -3.15
C GLY A 142 -8.42 9.11 -3.98
N GLY A 143 -8.92 10.17 -4.61
CA GLY A 143 -10.09 10.10 -5.47
C GLY A 143 -11.26 10.81 -4.82
N THR A 144 -12.46 10.21 -4.85
CA THR A 144 -13.62 10.83 -4.21
C THR A 144 -13.76 10.36 -2.78
N GLY A 145 -13.48 11.20 -1.79
CA GLY A 145 -13.55 10.81 -0.40
C GLY A 145 -12.89 11.84 0.48
N ASN A 146 -12.92 11.64 1.79
CA ASN A 146 -11.99 12.32 2.67
C ASN A 146 -10.80 11.37 2.89
N ASP A 147 -9.78 11.56 2.07
CA ASP A 147 -8.67 10.62 1.95
C ASP A 147 -7.49 11.05 2.83
N THR A 148 -6.71 10.08 3.28
CA THR A 148 -5.42 10.30 3.95
C THR A 148 -4.32 9.67 3.13
N LEU A 149 -3.41 10.48 2.61
CA LEU A 149 -2.29 10.05 1.78
C LEU A 149 -0.98 10.31 2.54
N ARG A 150 -0.14 9.29 2.66
CA ARG A 150 1.23 9.39 3.13
C ARG A 150 2.14 8.75 2.10
N ALA A 151 3.04 9.50 1.52
CA ALA A 151 3.85 8.97 0.43
C ALA A 151 5.02 8.15 0.97
N GLY A 152 6.04 8.80 1.53
CA GLY A 152 7.10 8.09 2.21
C GLY A 152 8.39 8.90 2.12
N PRO A 153 9.56 8.28 2.29
CA PRO A 153 10.80 8.89 1.82
C PRO A 153 10.86 8.93 0.29
N ALA A 154 11.64 9.87 -0.26
CA ALA A 154 11.85 10.13 -1.70
C ALA A 154 10.90 11.18 -2.29
N ASP A 155 10.94 11.42 -3.62
CA ASP A 155 10.29 12.59 -4.23
C ASP A 155 8.90 12.23 -4.77
N ASP A 156 7.86 12.58 -4.01
CA ASP A 156 6.53 12.01 -4.23
C ASP A 156 5.52 12.93 -4.94
N PHE A 157 4.49 12.32 -5.53
CA PHE A 157 3.32 13.01 -6.06
C PHE A 157 2.02 12.57 -5.40
N LEU A 158 1.35 13.51 -4.72
CA LEU A 158 0.09 13.28 -4.01
C LEU A 158 -1.06 14.05 -4.66
N ASP A 159 -2.20 13.39 -4.82
CA ASP A 159 -3.41 13.96 -5.38
C ASP A 159 -4.63 13.51 -4.58
N GLY A 160 -5.06 14.34 -3.61
CA GLY A 160 -6.17 14.01 -2.70
C GLY A 160 -7.47 13.79 -3.48
N GLY A 161 -7.88 14.81 -4.24
CA GLY A 161 -9.04 14.74 -5.11
C GLY A 161 -10.15 15.65 -4.62
N PRO A 162 -11.41 15.35 -4.92
CA PRO A 162 -12.53 16.07 -4.33
C PRO A 162 -12.88 15.58 -2.92
N GLN A 163 -12.78 16.48 -1.95
CA GLN A 163 -13.54 16.66 -0.70
C GLN A 163 -12.60 17.21 0.37
N ASN A 164 -12.29 16.52 1.46
CA ASN A 164 -11.35 17.02 2.45
C ASN A 164 -10.25 15.99 2.67
N ASP A 165 -9.11 16.23 2.05
CA ASP A 165 -8.00 15.29 1.98
C ASP A 165 -6.82 15.78 2.82
N HIS A 166 -6.13 14.82 3.42
CA HIS A 166 -4.92 15.04 4.20
C HIS A 166 -3.74 14.37 3.50
N CYS A 167 -2.76 15.16 3.06
CA CYS A 167 -1.61 14.69 2.32
C CYS A 167 -0.32 15.00 3.10
N ASP A 168 0.47 13.98 3.40
CA ASP A 168 1.79 14.08 4.03
C ASP A 168 2.83 13.51 3.06
N GLY A 169 3.71 14.36 2.54
CA GLY A 169 4.82 13.93 1.67
C GLY A 169 5.97 13.28 2.43
N GLU A 170 5.97 13.36 3.76
CA GLU A 170 7.04 12.86 4.61
C GLU A 170 8.45 13.38 4.24
N ALA A 171 9.33 12.58 3.64
CA ALA A 171 10.74 12.91 3.53
C ALA A 171 11.24 12.96 2.08
N GLY A 172 11.09 14.11 1.42
CA GLY A 172 11.76 14.38 0.16
C GLY A 172 11.35 15.71 -0.43
N THR A 173 11.35 15.80 -1.76
CA THR A 173 10.86 16.95 -2.51
C THR A 173 9.53 16.62 -3.16
N ASP A 174 8.47 16.83 -2.41
CA ASP A 174 7.15 16.32 -2.79
C ASP A 174 6.31 17.37 -3.53
N SER A 175 5.28 16.89 -4.23
CA SER A 175 4.27 17.72 -4.87
C SER A 175 2.87 17.21 -4.53
N ALA A 176 2.05 18.05 -3.89
CA ALA A 176 0.66 17.76 -3.62
C ALA A 176 -0.29 18.66 -4.40
N VAL A 177 -1.36 18.08 -4.94
CA VAL A 177 -2.48 18.81 -5.57
C VAL A 177 -3.80 18.33 -4.99
N ARG A 178 -4.81 19.21 -4.98
CA ARG A 178 -6.17 18.88 -4.51
C ARG A 178 -6.17 18.21 -3.12
N CYS A 179 -5.35 18.76 -2.22
CA CYS A 179 -5.28 18.38 -0.82
C CYS A 179 -5.63 19.62 0.02
N GLU A 180 -6.61 19.50 0.90
CA GLU A 180 -7.06 20.60 1.77
C GLU A 180 -6.08 20.80 2.94
N THR A 181 -5.47 19.72 3.41
CA THR A 181 -4.40 19.76 4.42
C THR A 181 -3.14 19.11 3.86
N VAL A 182 -2.04 19.86 3.85
CA VAL A 182 -0.75 19.41 3.31
C VAL A 182 0.34 19.55 4.37
N VAL A 183 1.15 18.50 4.53
CA VAL A 183 2.28 18.41 5.46
C VAL A 183 3.50 17.92 4.69
N ASN A 184 4.68 18.47 4.99
CA ASN A 184 5.97 18.07 4.41
C ASN A 184 6.06 18.13 2.86
N VAL A 185 5.32 19.03 2.21
CA VAL A 185 5.43 19.27 0.76
C VAL A 185 6.03 20.67 0.54
N PRO A 186 7.29 20.80 0.05
CA PRO A 186 8.01 22.07 -0.08
C PRO A 186 7.46 23.10 -1.09
#